data_AF-A0A1J5KLY9-F1
#
_entry.id   AF-A0A1J5KLY9-F1
#
_cell.length_a   1.000
_cell.length_b   1.000
_cell.length_c   1.000
_cell.angle_alpha   90.00
_cell.angle_beta   90.00
_cell.angle_gamma   90.00
#
_symmetry.space_group_name_H-M   'P 1'
#
loop_
_entity.id
_entity.type
_entity.pdbx_description
1 polymer ?
#
loop_
_entity_poly.entity_id
_entity_poly.type
_entity_poly.pdbx_seq_one_letter_code
_entity_poly.pdbx_strand_id
1 'polypeptide(L)'
;MFKSKFYSMKKSITVFILIILSSGCKKENTTKKTLEIETKDNAEKVQFKIDKTFLNGVWAESEDENALFEINNNTLRYVEYYDTSYLCLIEDGCLIITDREGVQLPKSKIMKLSKDSLVIKPLDGNLIRLYNRKF
;
A
#
# COMPACT_ATOMS: atom_id res chain seq x y z
N MET A 1 -23.00 -33.28 14.17
CA MET A 1 -23.76 -33.77 12.99
C MET A 1 -24.12 -32.51 12.20
N PHE A 2 -23.37 -32.08 11.18
CA PHE A 2 -23.25 -32.66 9.84
C PHE A 2 -21.88 -32.34 9.23
N LYS A 3 -21.36 -33.31 8.48
CA LYS A 3 -20.15 -33.25 7.65
C LYS A 3 -20.46 -32.70 6.26
N SER A 4 -19.40 -32.15 5.65
CA SER A 4 -19.12 -32.13 4.20
C SER A 4 -19.83 -31.02 3.40
N LYS A 5 -19.26 -30.44 2.34
CA LYS A 5 -18.38 -31.02 1.31
C LYS A 5 -17.45 -29.95 0.72
N PHE A 6 -16.17 -30.30 0.55
CA PHE A 6 -15.35 -29.81 -0.54
C PHE A 6 -15.97 -30.27 -1.87
N TYR A 7 -16.07 -29.39 -2.86
CA TYR A 7 -16.18 -29.78 -4.27
C TYR A 7 -15.30 -28.89 -5.15
N SER A 8 -14.24 -29.52 -5.65
CA SER A 8 -13.44 -29.10 -6.79
C SER A 8 -14.18 -29.49 -8.07
N MET A 9 -14.27 -28.59 -9.05
CA MET A 9 -14.53 -29.00 -10.43
C MET A 9 -14.02 -27.95 -11.44
N LYS A 10 -12.89 -28.28 -12.06
CA LYS A 10 -12.36 -27.66 -13.27
C LYS A 10 -13.40 -27.83 -14.40
N LYS A 11 -13.74 -26.77 -15.12
CA LYS A 11 -14.33 -26.87 -16.46
C LYS A 11 -13.64 -25.89 -17.41
N SER A 12 -12.83 -26.49 -18.26
CA SER A 12 -12.17 -25.95 -19.42
C SER A 12 -13.24 -25.62 -20.48
N ILE A 13 -13.24 -24.38 -21.00
CA ILE A 13 -13.95 -24.05 -22.24
C ILE A 13 -12.93 -23.38 -23.14
N THR A 14 -12.34 -24.21 -23.98
CA THR A 14 -11.50 -23.81 -25.11
C THR A 14 -12.43 -23.49 -26.27
N VAL A 15 -12.42 -22.25 -26.78
CA VAL A 15 -12.93 -21.95 -28.12
C VAL A 15 -11.86 -21.19 -28.88
N PHE A 16 -11.22 -21.95 -29.78
CA PHE A 16 -10.43 -21.47 -30.91
C PHE A 16 -11.34 -20.79 -31.93
N ILE A 17 -10.84 -19.75 -32.60
CA ILE A 17 -10.78 -19.55 -34.06
C ILE A 17 -10.32 -18.09 -34.27
N LEU A 18 -9.06 -17.78 -34.63
CA LEU A 18 -8.24 -18.03 -35.83
C LEU A 18 -8.50 -17.09 -37.03
N ILE A 19 -7.48 -16.23 -37.23
CA ILE A 19 -6.90 -15.70 -38.49
C ILE A 19 -7.75 -14.54 -39.10
N ILE A 20 -7.20 -13.45 -39.68
CA ILE A 20 -6.05 -13.34 -40.57
C ILE A 20 -5.41 -11.95 -40.54
N LEU A 21 -4.07 -11.99 -40.38
CA LEU A 21 -2.99 -11.15 -40.89
C LEU A 21 -3.35 -9.92 -41.76
N SER A 22 -2.81 -8.76 -41.36
CA SER A 22 -2.21 -7.81 -42.29
C SER A 22 -0.72 -7.65 -41.92
N SER A 23 0.11 -8.35 -42.68
CA SER A 23 1.57 -8.19 -42.72
C SER A 23 1.93 -6.83 -43.33
N GLY A 24 2.91 -6.11 -42.76
CA GLY A 24 3.42 -4.88 -43.36
C GLY A 24 4.47 -4.10 -42.56
N CYS A 25 5.60 -4.74 -42.24
CA CYS A 25 6.94 -4.22 -41.87
C CYS A 25 7.14 -2.72 -41.55
N LYS A 26 7.77 -2.41 -40.40
CA LYS A 26 9.22 -2.13 -40.30
C LYS A 26 9.69 -2.00 -38.83
N LYS A 27 10.91 -2.49 -38.59
CA LYS A 27 11.63 -2.54 -37.30
C LYS A 27 11.91 -1.14 -36.73
N GLU A 28 11.69 -0.99 -35.43
CA GLU A 28 12.53 -0.15 -34.57
C GLU A 28 12.64 -0.79 -33.18
N ASN A 29 13.88 -0.94 -32.71
CA ASN A 29 14.24 -1.54 -31.43
C ASN A 29 13.82 -0.61 -30.30
N THR A 30 12.97 -1.06 -29.38
CA THR A 30 13.07 -0.62 -27.98
C THR A 30 12.60 -1.73 -27.05
N THR A 31 13.54 -2.17 -26.23
CA THR A 31 13.48 -3.20 -25.20
C THR A 31 12.22 -3.06 -24.31
N LYS A 32 11.18 -3.84 -24.59
CA LYS A 32 10.11 -4.12 -23.61
C LYS A 32 10.59 -5.29 -22.75
N LYS A 33 11.14 -4.97 -21.57
CA LYS A 33 11.39 -5.96 -20.54
C LYS A 33 10.05 -6.32 -19.90
N THR A 34 9.53 -7.47 -20.34
CA THR A 34 8.45 -8.25 -19.75
C THR A 34 8.54 -8.27 -18.21
N LEU A 35 7.50 -7.78 -17.54
CA LEU A 35 7.25 -8.06 -16.12
C LEU A 35 6.28 -9.25 -16.05
N GLU A 36 6.85 -10.43 -16.21
CA GLU A 36 6.28 -11.66 -15.69
C GLU A 36 6.45 -11.61 -14.17
N ILE A 37 5.36 -11.32 -13.45
CA ILE A 37 5.31 -11.60 -12.02
C ILE A 37 4.88 -13.07 -11.91
N GLU A 38 5.88 -13.95 -11.98
CA GLU A 38 5.75 -15.28 -11.42
C GLU A 38 5.61 -15.14 -9.90
N THR A 39 4.48 -15.60 -9.40
CA THR A 39 4.25 -15.95 -8.00
C THR A 39 5.31 -16.96 -7.57
N LYS A 40 6.31 -16.50 -6.81
CA LYS A 40 7.10 -17.35 -5.94
C LYS A 40 7.06 -16.78 -4.54
N ASP A 41 6.33 -17.49 -3.69
CA ASP A 41 6.47 -17.49 -2.25
C ASP A 41 7.94 -17.72 -1.90
N ASN A 42 8.66 -16.64 -1.67
CA ASN A 42 9.87 -16.65 -0.90
C ASN A 42 9.82 -15.38 -0.04
N ALA A 43 9.24 -15.53 1.15
CA ALA A 43 9.24 -14.51 2.18
C ALA A 43 10.66 -14.36 2.73
N GLU A 44 11.58 -13.90 1.88
CA GLU A 44 12.75 -13.19 2.33
C GLU A 44 12.23 -11.94 3.03
N LYS A 45 12.37 -11.92 4.36
CA LYS A 45 12.22 -10.73 5.18
C LYS A 45 13.28 -9.72 4.69
N VAL A 46 12.99 -9.01 3.62
CA VAL A 46 13.64 -7.75 3.31
C VAL A 46 13.29 -6.86 4.49
N GLN A 47 14.23 -6.74 5.45
CA GLN A 47 14.14 -5.75 6.50
C GLN A 47 14.21 -4.39 5.81
N PHE A 48 13.04 -3.86 5.45
CA PHE A 48 12.89 -2.53 4.93
C PHE A 48 13.39 -1.57 6.02
N LYS A 49 14.59 -1.02 5.83
CA LYS A 49 15.16 -0.03 6.74
C LYS A 49 14.34 1.25 6.58
N ILE A 50 13.39 1.46 7.47
CA ILE A 50 12.55 2.65 7.50
C ILE A 50 13.35 3.78 8.13
N ASP A 51 13.61 4.83 7.36
CA ASP A 51 14.03 6.10 7.92
C ASP A 51 12.80 6.85 8.46
N LYS A 52 12.65 6.85 9.79
CA LYS A 52 11.49 7.44 10.48
C LYS A 52 11.43 8.96 10.34
N THR A 53 12.54 9.60 9.96
CA THR A 53 12.57 11.07 9.79
C THR A 53 11.63 11.55 8.70
N PHE A 54 11.36 10.70 7.69
CA PHE A 54 10.40 10.99 6.63
C PHE A 54 8.94 10.92 7.06
N LEU A 55 8.63 10.43 8.26
CA LEU A 55 7.25 10.37 8.74
C LEU A 55 6.70 11.77 9.08
N ASN A 56 7.58 12.69 9.46
CA ASN A 56 7.23 14.08 9.74
C ASN A 56 6.70 14.77 8.48
N GLY A 57 5.55 15.43 8.59
CA GLY A 57 4.93 16.12 7.47
C GLY A 57 3.42 16.23 7.60
N VAL A 58 2.83 16.82 6.56
CA VAL A 58 1.37 16.98 6.44
C VAL A 58 0.92 16.10 5.30
N TRP A 59 0.06 15.12 5.60
CA TRP A 59 -0.26 14.02 4.71
C TRP A 59 -1.66 14.19 4.13
N ALA A 60 -1.79 14.03 2.81
CA ALA A 60 -3.05 14.10 2.07
C ALA A 60 -3.18 12.91 1.11
N GLU A 61 -4.41 12.57 0.70
CA GLU A 61 -4.66 11.50 -0.28
C GLU A 61 -4.26 11.90 -1.71
N SER A 62 -4.27 13.20 -2.00
CA SER A 62 -3.80 13.78 -3.27
C SER A 62 -3.26 15.20 -3.07
N GLU A 63 -2.64 15.75 -4.12
CA GLU A 63 -2.11 17.13 -4.10
C GLU A 63 -3.23 18.19 -4.00
N ASP A 64 -4.40 17.88 -4.57
CA ASP A 64 -5.56 18.78 -4.68
C ASP A 64 -6.49 18.72 -3.46
N GLU A 65 -6.36 17.71 -2.60
CA GLU A 65 -7.21 17.53 -1.42
C GLU A 65 -6.60 18.12 -0.15
N ASN A 66 -7.47 18.47 0.79
CA ASN A 66 -7.03 18.89 2.12
C ASN A 66 -6.19 17.82 2.80
N ALA A 67 -5.32 18.27 3.71
CA ALA A 67 -4.58 17.34 4.55
C ALA A 67 -5.53 16.52 5.44
N LEU A 68 -5.22 15.25 5.59
CA LEU A 68 -5.88 14.33 6.51
C LEU A 68 -5.34 14.50 7.92
N PHE A 69 -4.01 14.54 8.03
CA PHE A 69 -3.32 14.68 9.30
C PHE A 69 -1.93 15.28 9.15
N GLU A 70 -1.42 15.84 10.24
CA GLU A 70 -0.04 16.24 10.43
C GLU A 70 0.65 15.26 11.38
N ILE A 71 1.90 14.91 11.09
CA ILE A 71 2.80 14.26 12.04
C ILE A 71 3.99 15.19 12.30
N ASN A 72 4.21 15.49 13.57
CA ASN A 72 5.39 16.20 14.05
C ASN A 72 6.03 15.39 15.18
N ASN A 73 7.24 14.90 14.92
CA ASN A 73 7.93 13.91 15.73
C ASN A 73 7.07 12.66 15.94
N ASN A 74 6.59 12.45 17.16
CA ASN A 74 5.75 11.30 17.51
C ASN A 74 4.30 11.73 17.78
N THR A 75 3.91 12.95 17.38
CA THR A 75 2.57 13.46 17.59
C THR A 75 1.84 13.53 16.26
N LEU A 76 0.68 12.88 16.18
CA LEU A 76 -0.24 12.94 15.05
C LEU A 76 -1.46 13.79 15.43
N ARG A 77 -1.90 14.67 14.53
CA ARG A 77 -3.15 15.43 14.65
C ARG A 77 -3.95 15.29 13.36
N TYR A 78 -5.19 14.83 13.47
CA TYR A 78 -6.12 14.85 12.34
C TYR A 78 -6.60 16.28 12.13
N VAL A 79 -6.70 16.72 10.87
CA VAL A 79 -7.19 18.07 10.55
C VAL A 79 -8.64 18.26 11.00
N GLU A 80 -9.46 17.21 10.91
CA GLU A 80 -10.85 17.23 11.37
C GLU A 80 -10.98 17.34 12.91
N TYR A 81 -9.97 16.88 13.65
CA TYR A 81 -9.97 16.82 15.12
C TYR A 81 -8.70 17.46 15.69
N TYR A 82 -8.40 18.70 15.28
CA TYR A 82 -7.09 19.31 15.52
C TYR A 82 -6.75 19.52 17.00
N ASP A 83 -7.76 19.62 17.88
CA ASP A 83 -7.60 19.72 19.33
C ASP A 83 -7.19 18.39 19.99
N THR A 84 -7.32 17.29 19.26
CA THR A 84 -6.95 15.95 19.69
C THR A 84 -5.60 15.55 19.11
N SER A 85 -4.73 15.05 19.98
CA SER A 85 -3.39 14.60 19.61
C SER A 85 -3.23 13.12 19.94
N TYR A 86 -2.58 12.41 19.03
CA TYR A 86 -2.30 10.99 19.14
C TYR A 86 -0.79 10.77 19.20
N LEU A 87 -0.36 9.75 19.93
CA LEU A 87 1.01 9.25 19.83
C LEU A 87 1.13 8.41 18.55
N CYS A 88 2.18 8.62 17.79
CA CYS A 88 2.44 7.94 16.54
C CYS A 88 3.88 7.41 16.51
N LEU A 89 4.05 6.11 16.29
CA LEU A 89 5.34 5.43 16.33
C LEU A 89 5.47 4.42 15.19
N ILE A 90 6.71 4.09 14.84
CA ILE A 90 7.03 2.99 13.93
C ILE A 90 7.71 1.87 14.70
N GLU A 91 7.11 0.70 14.70
CA GLU A 91 7.64 -0.53 15.33
C GLU A 91 7.45 -1.70 14.36
N ASP A 92 8.51 -2.50 14.16
CA ASP A 92 8.49 -3.69 13.28
C ASP A 92 7.87 -3.46 11.88
N GLY A 93 8.15 -2.29 11.30
CA GLY A 93 7.62 -1.91 9.99
C GLY A 93 6.14 -1.53 9.98
N CYS A 94 5.52 -1.33 11.13
CA CYS A 94 4.13 -0.92 11.29
C CYS A 94 4.03 0.48 11.87
N LEU A 95 3.06 1.25 11.38
CA LEU A 95 2.60 2.48 11.98
C LEU A 95 1.63 2.13 13.12
N ILE A 96 1.95 2.62 14.31
CA ILE A 96 1.15 2.45 15.53
C ILE A 96 0.67 3.82 15.96
N ILE A 97 -0.64 3.96 16.17
CA ILE A 97 -1.28 5.17 16.65
C ILE A 97 -2.00 4.86 17.95
N THR A 98 -1.77 5.67 18.97
CA THR A 98 -2.37 5.51 20.30
C THR A 98 -2.99 6.84 20.72
N ASP A 99 -4.20 6.81 21.26
CA ASP A 99 -4.85 8.00 21.79
C ASP A 99 -4.30 8.43 23.17
N ARG A 100 -4.88 9.48 23.74
CA ARG A 100 -4.47 10.02 25.05
C ARG A 100 -4.79 9.09 26.23
N GLU A 101 -5.74 8.18 26.07
CA GLU A 101 -6.13 7.20 27.09
C GLU A 101 -5.26 5.93 27.02
N GLY A 102 -4.39 5.83 26.02
CA GLY A 102 -3.54 4.66 25.80
C GLY A 102 -4.20 3.59 24.93
N VAL A 103 -5.36 3.87 24.33
CA VAL A 103 -6.03 2.93 23.43
C VAL A 103 -5.32 2.96 22.08
N GLN A 104 -4.84 1.80 21.67
CA GLN A 104 -4.13 1.65 20.41
C GLN A 104 -5.12 1.41 19.27
N LEU A 105 -5.01 2.20 18.21
CA LEU A 105 -5.74 1.98 16.96
C LEU A 105 -5.18 0.74 16.22
N PRO A 106 -5.96 0.15 15.29
CA PRO A 106 -5.50 -0.94 14.46
C PRO A 106 -4.18 -0.61 13.74
N LYS A 107 -3.20 -1.51 13.85
CA LYS A 107 -1.88 -1.32 13.24
C LYS A 107 -1.98 -1.30 11.72
N SER A 108 -1.15 -0.47 11.10
CA SER A 108 -1.02 -0.42 9.64
C SER A 108 0.40 -0.75 9.21
N LYS A 109 0.57 -1.72 8.31
CA LYS A 109 1.90 -2.06 7.78
C LYS A 109 2.38 -0.95 6.85
N ILE A 110 3.60 -0.48 7.06
CA ILE A 110 4.23 0.49 6.17
C ILE A 110 4.81 -0.26 4.97
N MET A 111 4.27 0.04 3.79
CA MET A 111 4.69 -0.55 2.52
C MET A 111 5.72 0.32 1.80
N LYS A 112 5.67 1.64 2.01
CA LYS A 112 6.64 2.62 1.52
C LYS A 112 6.63 3.83 2.45
N LEU A 113 7.82 4.33 2.78
CA LEU A 113 7.98 5.63 3.42
C LEU A 113 9.16 6.35 2.77
N SER A 114 8.92 7.59 2.36
CA SER A 114 9.88 8.50 1.72
C SER A 114 9.43 9.93 1.98
N LYS A 115 10.29 10.91 1.68
CA LYS A 115 10.03 12.33 1.92
C LYS A 115 8.66 12.82 1.43
N ASP A 116 8.19 12.31 0.30
CA ASP A 116 6.99 12.75 -0.41
C ASP A 116 5.85 11.71 -0.42
N SER A 117 6.08 10.49 0.06
CA SER A 117 5.14 9.39 -0.13
C SER A 117 5.13 8.43 1.05
N LEU A 118 3.94 8.22 1.60
CA LEU A 118 3.62 7.25 2.64
C LEU A 118 2.58 6.29 2.07
N VAL A 119 2.90 4.99 2.08
CA VAL A 119 1.96 3.95 1.64
C VAL A 119 1.80 2.96 2.78
N ILE A 120 0.56 2.79 3.24
CA ILE A 120 0.22 1.92 4.35
C ILE A 120 -0.84 0.91 3.95
N LYS A 121 -0.79 -0.27 4.58
CA LYS A 121 -1.79 -1.33 4.43
C LYS A 121 -2.36 -1.65 5.82
N PRO A 122 -3.57 -1.19 6.15
CA PRO A 122 -4.29 -1.67 7.33
C PRO A 122 -4.53 -3.18 7.21
N LEU A 123 -4.65 -3.87 8.35
CA LEU A 123 -4.83 -5.33 8.38
C LEU A 123 -6.03 -5.79 7.53
N ASP A 124 -7.17 -5.11 7.69
CA ASP A 124 -8.45 -5.46 7.05
C ASP A 124 -8.89 -4.44 5.98
N GLY A 125 -7.99 -3.52 5.60
CA GLY A 125 -8.32 -2.36 4.75
C GLY A 125 -7.66 -2.41 3.39
N ASN A 126 -8.03 -1.46 2.52
CA ASN A 126 -7.34 -1.24 1.25
C ASN A 126 -5.99 -0.55 1.46
N LEU A 127 -5.13 -0.63 0.44
CA LEU A 127 -3.86 0.09 0.45
C LEU A 127 -4.16 1.60 0.42
N ILE A 128 -3.61 2.36 1.36
CA ILE A 128 -3.76 3.82 1.45
C ILE A 128 -2.45 4.44 0.95
N ARG A 129 -2.56 5.43 0.07
CA ARG A 129 -1.44 6.19 -0.48
C ARG A 129 -1.61 7.64 -0.09
N LEU A 130 -0.57 8.19 0.52
CA LEU A 130 -0.55 9.55 1.02
C LEU A 130 0.67 10.28 0.47
N TYR A 131 0.46 11.57 0.23
CA TYR A 131 1.44 12.51 -0.28
C TYR A 131 1.79 13.51 0.82
N ASN A 132 3.08 13.78 0.98
CA ASN A 132 3.52 14.82 1.90
C ASN A 132 3.38 16.19 1.22
N ARG A 133 2.54 17.06 1.76
CA ARG A 133 2.35 18.42 1.26
C ARG A 133 3.61 19.22 1.59
N LYS A 134 4.24 19.78 0.55
CA LYS A 134 5.33 20.74 0.70
C LYS A 134 4.71 22.10 1.03
N PHE A 135 5.15 22.72 2.11
CA PHE A 135 4.92 24.14 2.38
C PHE A 135 6.10 24.96 1.89
#